data_AF-A0AAP9EQM2-F1
#
_entry.id   AF-A0AAP9EQM2-F1
#
_cell.length_a   1.000
_cell.length_b   1.000
_cell.length_c   1.000
_cell.angle_alpha   90.00
_cell.angle_beta   90.00
_cell.angle_gamma   90.00
#
_symmetry.space_group_name_H-M   'P 1'
#
loop_
_entity.id
_entity.type
_entity.pdbx_description
1 polymer ?
#
loop_
_entity_poly.entity_id
_entity_poly.type
_entity_poly.pdbx_seq_one_letter_code
_entity_poly.pdbx_strand_id
1 'polypeptide(L)'
;MRRFLPVLLPLCLAGCFDMPHPFSDPGQRARQLATANLPPARLAVPTPADSLLSDDAAQLWAHALAEAMVAQSVPAIAQPTKPGDWWVKMSARTHNASVIPHYVIMTPDGKARAESDGPAVDMAGWSAGDAMALKGAATQEAPELANLLTGIQADMMQQDQHSLMHRAARIYFSGVTGAPGDGDKSLARAFYASLPDATNSVQTQPKGADFTVRGVVKLADGGSLDGKPSQHIEIAWHVLTPDGKEAGAATQLHDIPAHSLDGAWGDTASMAAEEAAGAVRTIVTNYSGRDHTPLPVTNATKSK
;
A
#
# COMPACT_ATOMS: atom_id res chain seq x y z
N MET A 1 -8.24 21.54 -82.50
CA MET A 1 -8.36 20.57 -81.40
C MET A 1 -7.21 20.79 -80.41
N ARG A 2 -7.49 21.26 -79.20
CA ARG A 2 -6.52 21.29 -78.08
C ARG A 2 -7.32 21.10 -76.80
N ARG A 3 -7.17 19.93 -76.17
CA ARG A 3 -7.89 19.49 -74.98
C ARG A 3 -7.19 20.02 -73.73
N PHE A 4 -7.96 20.64 -72.84
CA PHE A 4 -7.58 20.97 -71.46
C PHE A 4 -7.59 19.71 -70.60
N LEU A 5 -6.59 19.54 -69.74
CA LEU A 5 -6.57 18.56 -68.67
C LEU A 5 -6.19 19.30 -67.36
N PRO A 6 -7.06 19.42 -66.36
CA PRO A 6 -6.70 19.97 -65.07
C PRO A 6 -6.12 18.85 -64.20
N VAL A 7 -4.90 19.05 -63.70
CA VAL A 7 -4.27 18.19 -62.70
C VAL A 7 -4.76 18.65 -61.32
N LEU A 8 -5.61 17.83 -60.68
CA LEU A 8 -5.98 18.00 -59.27
C LEU A 8 -4.84 17.47 -58.39
N LEU A 9 -4.30 18.34 -57.53
CA LEU A 9 -3.30 18.01 -56.51
C LEU A 9 -4.04 17.63 -55.21
N PRO A 10 -3.82 16.45 -54.61
CA PRO A 10 -4.43 16.12 -53.32
C PRO A 10 -3.63 16.74 -52.18
N LEU A 11 -4.26 17.60 -51.38
CA LEU A 11 -3.73 18.08 -50.09
C LEU A 11 -3.67 16.89 -49.11
N CYS A 12 -2.47 16.47 -48.73
CA CYS A 12 -2.26 15.55 -47.61
C CYS A 12 -2.35 16.33 -46.29
N LEU A 13 -3.49 16.23 -45.60
CA LEU A 13 -3.64 16.65 -44.20
C LEU A 13 -3.02 15.58 -43.29
N ALA A 14 -1.70 15.66 -43.07
CA ALA A 14 -1.02 14.94 -42.00
C ALA A 14 -0.92 15.87 -40.78
N GLY A 15 -1.92 15.82 -39.90
CA GLY A 15 -1.89 16.46 -38.59
C GLY A 15 -1.91 15.40 -37.51
N CYS A 16 -0.76 14.83 -37.16
CA CYS A 16 -0.59 14.17 -35.85
C CYS A 16 -0.36 15.30 -34.85
N PHE A 17 -1.41 15.77 -34.19
CA PHE A 17 -1.27 16.59 -32.99
C PHE A 17 -0.91 15.64 -31.85
N ASP A 18 0.33 15.74 -31.37
CA ASP A 18 0.77 15.14 -30.12
C ASP A 18 0.06 15.90 -28.99
N MET A 19 -1.04 15.34 -28.49
CA MET A 19 -1.83 15.94 -27.42
C MET A 19 -1.01 15.79 -26.13
N PRO A 20 -0.71 16.88 -25.39
CA PRO A 20 -0.09 16.75 -24.09
C PRO A 20 -0.92 15.78 -23.24
N HIS A 21 -0.30 14.74 -22.72
CA HIS A 21 -0.91 13.77 -21.82
C HIS A 21 -0.57 14.14 -20.38
N PRO A 22 -1.25 15.13 -19.76
CA PRO A 22 -0.90 15.58 -18.42
C PRO A 22 -0.85 14.40 -17.45
N PHE A 23 -1.85 13.52 -17.47
CA PHE A 23 -2.05 12.36 -16.57
C PHE A 23 -1.22 11.09 -16.89
N SER A 24 -0.03 11.22 -17.45
CA SER A 24 0.79 10.04 -17.83
C SER A 24 1.93 9.73 -16.87
N ASP A 25 2.29 10.67 -15.97
CA ASP A 25 3.21 10.41 -14.85
C ASP A 25 2.76 11.19 -13.59
N PRO A 26 2.40 10.50 -12.49
CA PRO A 26 1.95 11.15 -11.26
C PRO A 26 3.08 11.92 -10.53
N GLY A 27 4.34 11.76 -10.94
CA GLY A 27 5.48 12.50 -10.37
C GLY A 27 5.85 12.07 -8.95
N GLN A 28 6.97 12.60 -8.44
CA GLN A 28 7.54 12.20 -7.13
C GLN A 28 6.66 12.60 -5.93
N ARG A 29 5.96 13.73 -6.04
CA ARG A 29 5.16 14.29 -4.94
C ARG A 29 3.90 13.48 -4.68
N ALA A 30 3.23 12.99 -5.73
CA ALA A 30 2.11 12.07 -5.58
C ALA A 30 2.51 10.75 -4.91
N ARG A 31 3.68 10.21 -5.28
CA ARG A 31 4.22 8.97 -4.68
C ARG A 31 4.51 9.15 -3.19
N GLN A 32 5.05 10.29 -2.77
CA GLN A 32 5.28 10.59 -1.35
C GLN A 32 3.98 10.65 -0.54
N LEU A 33 2.92 11.24 -1.10
CA LEU A 33 1.61 11.34 -0.44
C LEU A 33 0.91 9.97 -0.31
N ALA A 34 1.06 9.09 -1.32
CA ALA A 34 0.53 7.73 -1.26
C ALA A 34 1.17 6.88 -0.15
N THR A 35 2.48 7.01 0.06
CA THR A 35 3.21 6.30 1.13
C THR A 35 2.84 6.79 2.53
N ALA A 36 2.51 8.09 2.67
CA ALA A 36 2.20 8.70 3.96
C ALA A 36 0.85 8.24 4.58
N ASN A 37 -0.04 7.63 3.78
CA ASN A 37 -1.43 7.34 4.14
C ASN A 37 -1.75 5.84 4.34
N LEU A 38 -0.75 4.97 4.55
CA LEU A 38 -0.98 3.54 4.82
C LEU A 38 -1.49 3.30 6.27
N PRO A 39 -2.49 2.41 6.48
CA PRO A 39 -3.03 2.15 7.81
C PRO A 39 -2.20 1.06 8.52
N PRO A 40 -1.88 1.19 9.83
CA PRO A 40 -1.16 0.14 10.50
C PRO A 40 -2.10 -0.87 11.19
N ALA A 41 -2.09 -2.12 10.71
CA ALA A 41 -2.13 -3.25 11.64
C ALA A 41 -0.80 -3.22 12.43
N ARG A 42 -0.87 -3.16 13.77
CA ARG A 42 0.29 -2.91 14.62
C ARG A 42 0.78 -4.21 15.24
N LEU A 43 2.03 -4.57 14.99
CA LEU A 43 2.73 -5.66 15.65
C LEU A 43 3.21 -5.20 17.03
N ALA A 44 2.71 -5.80 18.10
CA ALA A 44 3.18 -5.50 19.45
C ALA A 44 4.48 -6.27 19.75
N VAL A 45 5.46 -5.57 20.33
CA VAL A 45 6.74 -6.14 20.77
C VAL A 45 6.85 -5.97 22.29
N PRO A 46 6.34 -6.93 23.08
CA PRO A 46 6.41 -6.85 24.54
C PRO A 46 7.85 -7.06 25.03
N THR A 47 8.14 -6.52 26.21
CA THR A 47 9.40 -6.79 26.92
C THR A 47 9.53 -8.28 27.23
N PRO A 48 10.61 -8.95 26.81
CA PRO A 48 10.77 -10.39 27.01
C PRO A 48 11.23 -10.76 28.42
N ALA A 49 10.46 -11.63 29.08
CA ALA A 49 10.81 -12.19 30.38
C ALA A 49 11.91 -13.26 30.30
N ASP A 50 11.90 -14.08 29.24
CA ASP A 50 12.82 -15.22 29.09
C ASP A 50 14.04 -14.86 28.21
N SER A 51 14.64 -13.68 28.43
CA SER A 51 15.66 -13.09 27.54
C SER A 51 17.10 -13.25 28.01
N LEU A 52 17.33 -13.73 29.23
CA LEU A 52 18.66 -13.72 29.87
C LEU A 52 19.25 -12.30 30.04
N LEU A 53 18.41 -11.27 29.97
CA LEU A 53 18.75 -9.86 30.13
C LEU A 53 18.19 -9.32 31.46
N SER A 54 18.71 -8.18 31.92
CA SER A 54 18.01 -7.35 32.91
C SER A 54 16.74 -6.74 32.31
N ASP A 55 15.81 -6.30 33.15
CA ASP A 55 14.55 -5.69 32.69
C ASP A 55 14.80 -4.48 31.75
N ASP A 56 15.76 -3.61 32.11
CA ASP A 56 16.13 -2.46 31.29
C ASP A 56 16.70 -2.88 29.93
N ALA A 57 17.59 -3.89 29.90
CA ALA A 57 18.17 -4.40 28.66
C ALA A 57 17.13 -5.15 27.80
N ALA A 58 16.19 -5.87 28.43
CA ALA A 58 15.07 -6.51 27.75
C ALA A 58 14.14 -5.47 27.11
N GLN A 59 13.88 -4.34 27.79
CA GLN A 59 13.14 -3.22 27.23
C GLN A 59 13.88 -2.61 26.03
N LEU A 60 15.20 -2.41 26.13
CA LEU A 60 16.02 -1.91 25.03
C LEU A 60 15.95 -2.85 23.81
N TRP A 61 16.01 -4.17 24.03
CA TRP A 61 15.91 -5.14 22.94
C TRP A 61 14.54 -5.12 22.25
N ALA A 62 13.45 -5.00 23.02
CA ALA A 62 12.10 -4.86 22.48
C ALA A 62 11.95 -3.58 21.62
N HIS A 63 12.48 -2.45 22.09
CA HIS A 63 12.50 -1.19 21.32
C HIS A 63 13.32 -1.32 20.04
N ALA A 64 14.51 -1.92 20.13
CA ALA A 64 15.35 -2.14 18.97
C ALA A 64 14.68 -3.03 17.91
N LEU A 65 13.96 -4.07 18.32
CA LEU A 65 13.19 -4.89 17.38
C LEU A 65 12.04 -4.11 16.75
N ALA A 66 11.27 -3.35 17.54
CA ALA A 66 10.19 -2.54 16.99
C ALA A 66 10.70 -1.52 15.95
N GLU A 67 11.81 -0.83 16.24
CA GLU A 67 12.48 0.06 15.28
C GLU A 67 12.92 -0.67 14.00
N ALA A 68 13.52 -1.85 14.15
CA ALA A 68 13.98 -2.65 13.01
C ALA A 68 12.81 -3.13 12.13
N MET A 69 11.68 -3.52 12.73
CA MET A 69 10.47 -3.91 11.99
C MET A 69 9.86 -2.72 11.25
N VAL A 70 9.83 -1.53 11.87
CA VAL A 70 9.39 -0.29 11.19
C VAL A 70 10.29 0.02 9.99
N ALA A 71 11.60 -0.21 10.09
CA ALA A 71 12.52 -0.08 8.95
C ALA A 71 12.23 -1.09 7.82
N GLN A 72 11.58 -2.22 8.12
CA GLN A 72 11.06 -3.19 7.14
C GLN A 72 9.64 -2.86 6.66
N SER A 73 9.13 -1.65 6.93
CA SER A 73 7.75 -1.25 6.62
C SER A 73 6.67 -2.09 7.34
N VAL A 74 7.03 -2.79 8.41
CA VAL A 74 6.09 -3.48 9.30
C VAL A 74 5.77 -2.55 10.48
N PRO A 75 4.52 -2.08 10.63
CA PRO A 75 4.18 -1.18 11.73
C PRO A 75 4.28 -1.91 13.07
N ALA A 76 5.35 -1.68 13.82
CA ALA A 76 5.59 -2.33 15.11
C ALA A 76 5.75 -1.31 16.24
N ILE A 77 5.37 -1.70 17.46
CA ILE A 77 5.48 -0.86 18.66
C ILE A 77 5.98 -1.70 19.83
N ALA A 78 7.00 -1.22 20.54
CA ALA A 78 7.43 -1.78 21.81
C ALA A 78 6.39 -1.45 22.89
N GLN A 79 5.49 -2.39 23.18
CA GLN A 79 4.40 -2.20 24.14
C GLN A 79 3.93 -3.57 24.69
N PRO A 80 3.26 -3.59 25.85
CA PRO A 80 2.54 -4.77 26.30
C PRO A 80 1.50 -5.23 25.28
N THR A 81 1.25 -6.55 25.23
CA THR A 81 0.24 -7.16 24.37
C THR A 81 -1.16 -6.68 24.76
N LYS A 82 -1.98 -6.27 23.77
CA LYS A 82 -3.41 -5.98 23.98
C LYS A 82 -4.26 -7.09 23.36
N PRO A 83 -5.46 -7.36 23.91
CA PRO A 83 -6.39 -8.29 23.28
C PRO A 83 -6.67 -7.87 21.83
N GLY A 84 -6.46 -8.78 20.89
CA GLY A 84 -6.65 -8.50 19.46
C GLY A 84 -5.37 -8.17 18.68
N ASP A 85 -4.23 -7.93 19.36
CA ASP A 85 -2.96 -7.61 18.69
C ASP A 85 -2.23 -8.87 18.24
N TRP A 86 -1.63 -8.81 17.05
CA TRP A 86 -0.50 -9.68 16.72
C TRP A 86 0.72 -9.23 17.52
N TRP A 87 1.55 -10.17 17.95
CA TRP A 87 2.72 -9.83 18.74
C TRP A 87 3.89 -10.79 18.54
N VAL A 88 5.10 -10.34 18.87
CA VAL A 88 6.31 -11.18 18.82
C VAL A 88 6.67 -11.57 20.24
N LYS A 89 6.60 -12.87 20.55
CA LYS A 89 7.20 -13.41 21.76
C LYS A 89 8.70 -13.53 21.54
N MET A 90 9.47 -12.82 22.35
CA MET A 90 10.93 -12.85 22.31
C MET A 90 11.45 -13.64 23.51
N SER A 91 12.50 -14.42 23.30
CA SER A 91 13.23 -15.15 24.32
C SER A 91 14.67 -15.36 23.87
N ALA A 92 15.54 -15.86 24.73
CA ALA A 92 16.90 -16.20 24.34
C ALA A 92 17.39 -17.45 25.08
N ARG A 93 18.20 -18.24 24.40
CA ARG A 93 18.79 -19.46 24.96
C ARG A 93 20.30 -19.45 24.81
N THR A 94 21.00 -20.08 25.75
CA THR A 94 22.45 -20.25 25.65
C THR A 94 22.78 -21.47 24.78
N HIS A 95 23.76 -21.32 23.89
CA HIS A 95 24.31 -22.40 23.09
C HIS A 95 25.80 -22.16 22.84
N ASN A 96 26.65 -23.10 23.26
CA ASN A 96 28.10 -23.09 23.01
C ASN A 96 28.79 -21.72 23.24
N ALA A 97 28.60 -21.15 24.44
CA ALA A 97 29.13 -19.84 24.85
C ALA A 97 28.60 -18.62 24.08
N SER A 98 27.53 -18.78 23.30
CA SER A 98 26.77 -17.71 22.68
C SER A 98 25.32 -17.70 23.17
N VAL A 99 24.65 -16.59 22.94
CA VAL A 99 23.20 -16.45 23.15
C VAL A 99 22.52 -16.49 21.79
N ILE A 100 21.51 -17.34 21.64
CA ILE A 100 20.66 -17.41 20.45
C ILE A 100 19.32 -16.77 20.81
N PRO A 101 19.01 -15.58 20.26
CA PRO A 101 17.69 -14.99 20.39
C PRO A 101 16.66 -15.84 19.63
N HIS A 102 15.47 -15.97 20.18
CA HIS A 102 14.39 -16.77 19.63
C HIS A 102 13.11 -15.94 19.59
N TYR A 103 12.42 -16.00 18.46
CA TYR A 103 11.27 -15.16 18.13
C TYR A 103 10.11 -16.05 17.73
N VAL A 104 8.93 -15.80 18.29
CA VAL A 104 7.70 -16.48 17.90
C VAL A 104 6.65 -15.43 17.56
N ILE A 105 6.13 -15.49 16.33
CA ILE A 105 5.00 -14.66 15.91
C ILE A 105 3.73 -15.28 16.50
N MET A 106 3.02 -14.49 17.29
CA MET A 106 1.83 -14.88 18.02
C MET A 106 0.61 -14.20 17.42
N THR A 107 -0.45 -15.00 17.26
CA THR A 107 -1.75 -14.53 16.79
C THR A 107 -2.50 -13.73 17.87
N PRO A 108 -3.57 -13.00 17.50
CA PRO A 108 -4.47 -12.33 18.44
C PRO A 108 -5.14 -13.24 19.48
N ASP A 109 -5.31 -14.53 19.18
CA ASP A 109 -5.82 -15.56 20.10
C ASP A 109 -4.72 -16.25 20.93
N GLY A 110 -3.47 -15.76 20.84
CA GLY A 110 -2.35 -16.22 21.65
C GLY A 110 -1.71 -17.54 21.20
N LYS A 111 -1.89 -17.92 19.93
CA LYS A 111 -1.26 -19.12 19.35
C LYS A 111 0.02 -18.77 18.61
N ALA A 112 1.02 -19.63 18.71
CA ALA A 112 2.22 -19.54 17.89
C ALA A 112 1.89 -19.81 16.43
N ARG A 113 2.38 -18.96 15.53
CA ARG A 113 2.10 -19.05 14.09
C ARG A 113 3.34 -19.34 13.26
N ALA A 114 4.47 -18.73 13.62
CA ALA A 114 5.78 -19.01 13.08
C ALA A 114 6.84 -18.72 14.14
N GLU A 115 8.01 -19.32 13.99
CA GLU A 115 9.14 -19.12 14.87
C GLU A 115 10.43 -19.01 14.06
N SER A 116 11.40 -18.29 14.61
CA SER A 116 12.73 -18.10 14.02
C SER A 116 13.76 -17.96 15.13
N ASP A 117 14.96 -18.44 14.85
CA ASP A 117 16.14 -18.22 15.68
C ASP A 117 17.02 -17.15 15.04
N GLY A 118 17.34 -16.13 15.82
CA GLY A 118 18.28 -15.10 15.41
C GLY A 118 19.72 -15.58 15.39
N PRO A 119 20.62 -14.78 14.80
CA PRO A 119 22.04 -15.09 14.79
C PRO A 119 22.61 -15.14 16.21
N ALA A 120 23.65 -15.95 16.38
CA ALA A 120 24.36 -16.07 17.65
C ALA A 120 25.00 -14.73 18.06
N VAL A 121 24.71 -14.31 19.29
CA VAL A 121 25.27 -13.11 19.91
C VAL A 121 26.29 -13.51 20.97
N ASP A 122 27.34 -12.72 21.11
CA ASP A 122 28.33 -12.90 22.18
C ASP A 122 27.67 -12.81 23.57
N MET A 123 27.98 -13.77 24.44
CA MET A 123 27.36 -13.88 25.75
C MET A 123 27.71 -12.72 26.68
N ALA A 124 28.94 -12.19 26.61
CA ALA A 124 29.35 -11.08 27.47
C ALA A 124 28.63 -9.79 27.06
N GLY A 125 28.57 -9.50 25.77
CA GLY A 125 27.83 -8.36 25.23
C GLY A 125 26.33 -8.45 25.49
N TRP A 126 25.73 -9.63 25.31
CA TRP A 126 24.32 -9.87 25.61
C TRP A 126 24.02 -9.64 27.09
N SER A 127 24.76 -10.32 27.99
CA SER A 127 24.50 -10.25 29.43
C SER A 127 24.75 -8.84 30.01
N ALA A 128 25.65 -8.07 29.40
CA ALA A 128 25.89 -6.68 29.78
C ALA A 128 24.79 -5.72 29.29
N GLY A 129 23.87 -6.17 28.44
CA GLY A 129 22.85 -5.33 27.82
C GLY A 129 23.46 -4.31 26.84
N ASP A 130 24.54 -4.68 26.13
CA ASP A 130 25.19 -3.77 25.19
C ASP A 130 24.22 -3.34 24.08
N ALA A 131 23.97 -2.03 23.99
CA ALA A 131 22.96 -1.49 23.10
C ALA A 131 23.25 -1.77 21.62
N MET A 132 24.54 -1.84 21.22
CA MET A 132 24.89 -2.17 19.84
C MET A 132 24.66 -3.64 19.53
N ALA A 133 24.99 -4.54 20.46
CA ALA A 133 24.72 -5.97 20.32
C ALA A 133 23.22 -6.26 20.20
N LEU A 134 22.39 -5.66 21.08
CA LEU A 134 20.93 -5.83 21.06
C LEU A 134 20.30 -5.25 19.77
N LYS A 135 20.77 -4.07 19.34
CA LYS A 135 20.33 -3.45 18.08
C LYS A 135 20.76 -4.27 16.86
N GLY A 136 21.97 -4.81 16.88
CA GLY A 136 22.49 -5.69 15.83
C GLY A 136 21.63 -6.94 15.66
N ALA A 137 21.32 -7.62 16.78
CA ALA A 137 20.45 -8.80 16.77
C ALA A 137 19.06 -8.50 16.20
N ALA A 138 18.44 -7.41 16.63
CA ALA A 138 17.14 -6.96 16.11
C ALA A 138 17.17 -6.62 14.61
N THR A 139 18.20 -5.88 14.17
CA THR A 139 18.34 -5.45 12.77
C THR A 139 18.57 -6.62 11.82
N GLN A 140 19.31 -7.64 12.27
CA GLN A 140 19.59 -8.83 11.47
C GLN A 140 18.36 -9.73 11.32
N GLU A 141 17.53 -9.83 12.35
CA GLU A 141 16.33 -10.70 12.33
C GLU A 141 15.13 -10.08 11.61
N ALA A 142 14.99 -8.75 11.65
CA ALA A 142 13.80 -8.06 11.15
C ALA A 142 13.36 -8.44 9.72
N PRO A 143 14.26 -8.62 8.72
CA PRO A 143 13.86 -9.08 7.40
C PRO A 143 13.16 -10.44 7.38
N GLU A 144 13.65 -11.41 8.18
CA GLU A 144 13.06 -12.76 8.24
C GLU A 144 11.67 -12.72 8.89
N LEU A 145 11.53 -11.98 10.01
CA LEU A 145 10.23 -11.79 10.64
C LEU A 145 9.22 -11.10 9.72
N ALA A 146 9.64 -10.11 8.93
CA ALA A 146 8.79 -9.45 7.94
C ALA A 146 8.32 -10.43 6.84
N ASN A 147 9.23 -11.28 6.35
CA ASN A 147 8.89 -12.32 5.39
C ASN A 147 7.90 -13.35 5.97
N LEU A 148 8.12 -13.80 7.20
CA LEU A 148 7.21 -14.70 7.90
C LEU A 148 5.81 -14.10 8.06
N LEU A 149 5.70 -12.85 8.51
CA LEU A 149 4.41 -12.14 8.62
C LEU A 149 3.67 -12.06 7.28
N THR A 150 4.40 -11.75 6.20
CA THR A 150 3.84 -11.71 4.85
C THR A 150 3.32 -13.07 4.41
N GLY A 151 4.08 -14.14 4.65
CA GLY A 151 3.66 -15.51 4.32
C GLY A 151 2.48 -16.00 5.18
N ILE A 152 2.41 -15.58 6.44
CA ILE A 152 1.27 -15.87 7.33
C ILE A 152 0.00 -15.22 6.79
N GLN A 153 0.07 -13.94 6.40
CA GLN A 153 -1.06 -13.23 5.82
C GLN A 153 -1.54 -13.94 4.56
N ALA A 154 -0.63 -14.33 3.66
CA ALA A 154 -0.97 -15.09 2.47
C ALA A 154 -1.71 -16.41 2.78
N ASP A 155 -1.20 -17.23 3.71
CA ASP A 155 -1.83 -18.50 4.10
C ASP A 155 -3.23 -18.28 4.73
N MET A 156 -3.38 -17.29 5.60
CA MET A 156 -4.69 -16.94 6.18
C MET A 156 -5.69 -16.53 5.11
N MET A 157 -5.24 -15.74 4.14
CA MET A 157 -6.07 -15.28 3.03
C MET A 157 -6.40 -16.40 2.04
N GLN A 158 -5.55 -17.42 1.92
CA GLN A 158 -5.86 -18.61 1.13
C GLN A 158 -6.86 -19.54 1.82
N GLN A 159 -6.81 -19.68 3.14
CA GLN A 159 -7.69 -20.60 3.87
C GLN A 159 -9.11 -20.04 4.06
N ASP A 160 -9.29 -18.73 4.09
CA ASP A 160 -10.61 -18.10 4.18
C ASP A 160 -11.33 -18.12 2.83
N GLN A 161 -12.39 -18.94 2.71
CA GLN A 161 -13.22 -19.04 1.50
C GLN A 161 -13.91 -17.72 1.09
N HIS A 162 -14.07 -16.77 2.01
CA HIS A 162 -14.65 -15.44 1.73
C HIS A 162 -13.58 -14.36 1.51
N SER A 163 -12.29 -14.72 1.58
CA SER A 163 -11.16 -13.86 1.32
C SER A 163 -11.21 -13.28 -0.09
N LEU A 164 -10.65 -12.09 -0.23
CA LEU A 164 -10.48 -11.42 -1.52
C LEU A 164 -9.54 -12.16 -2.49
N MET A 165 -8.87 -13.24 -2.04
CA MET A 165 -8.16 -14.17 -2.93
C MET A 165 -9.09 -15.03 -3.78
N HIS A 166 -10.26 -15.41 -3.26
CA HIS A 166 -11.17 -16.36 -3.92
C HIS A 166 -12.37 -15.71 -4.59
N ARG A 167 -12.52 -14.38 -4.47
CA ARG A 167 -13.61 -13.63 -5.07
C ARG A 167 -13.18 -12.22 -5.46
N ALA A 168 -13.95 -11.62 -6.36
CA ALA A 168 -13.80 -10.21 -6.68
C ALA A 168 -14.05 -9.33 -5.43
N ALA A 169 -13.25 -8.26 -5.31
CA ALA A 169 -13.50 -7.21 -4.34
C ALA A 169 -14.76 -6.44 -4.74
N ARG A 170 -15.62 -6.13 -3.77
CA ARG A 170 -16.79 -5.27 -3.96
C ARG A 170 -16.41 -3.86 -3.52
N ILE A 171 -16.33 -2.96 -4.48
CA ILE A 171 -15.92 -1.58 -4.26
C ILE A 171 -17.17 -0.70 -4.31
N TYR A 172 -17.47 -0.04 -3.20
CA TYR A 172 -18.45 1.03 -3.20
C TYR A 172 -17.80 2.32 -3.68
N PHE A 173 -18.28 2.87 -4.79
CA PHE A 173 -17.83 4.16 -5.27
C PHE A 173 -18.77 5.28 -4.81
N SER A 174 -18.26 6.17 -3.96
CA SER A 174 -19.04 7.26 -3.35
C SER A 174 -19.16 8.51 -4.22
N GLY A 175 -18.47 8.55 -5.37
CA GLY A 175 -18.46 9.67 -6.30
C GLY A 175 -17.21 10.54 -6.21
N VAL A 176 -17.28 11.69 -6.91
CA VAL A 176 -16.22 12.71 -6.98
C VAL A 176 -16.79 14.04 -6.50
N THR A 177 -15.97 14.83 -5.81
CA THR A 177 -16.35 16.17 -5.34
C THR A 177 -15.24 17.19 -5.58
N GLY A 178 -15.63 18.42 -5.93
CA GLY A 178 -14.75 19.59 -5.94
C GLY A 178 -14.23 19.97 -7.33
N ALA A 179 -14.60 19.22 -8.37
CA ALA A 179 -14.16 19.52 -9.72
C ALA A 179 -14.98 20.68 -10.33
N PRO A 180 -14.33 21.63 -11.03
CA PRO A 180 -15.03 22.68 -11.78
C PRO A 180 -15.86 22.13 -12.94
N GLY A 181 -16.74 22.97 -13.48
CA GLY A 181 -17.56 22.64 -14.66
C GLY A 181 -18.44 21.41 -14.44
N ASP A 182 -18.34 20.42 -15.35
CA ASP A 182 -19.01 19.12 -15.21
C ASP A 182 -18.14 18.02 -14.59
N GLY A 183 -16.95 18.37 -14.10
CA GLY A 183 -15.90 17.44 -13.73
C GLY A 183 -16.31 16.35 -12.74
N ASP A 184 -17.10 16.69 -11.72
CA ASP A 184 -17.53 15.71 -10.70
C ASP A 184 -18.34 14.58 -11.35
N LYS A 185 -19.20 14.91 -12.31
CA LYS A 185 -20.03 13.94 -13.04
C LYS A 185 -19.21 13.19 -14.09
N SER A 186 -18.36 13.90 -14.82
CA SER A 186 -17.54 13.35 -15.89
C SER A 186 -16.52 12.35 -15.35
N LEU A 187 -15.78 12.72 -14.30
CA LEU A 187 -14.85 11.83 -13.61
C LEU A 187 -15.56 10.65 -12.96
N ALA A 188 -16.69 10.89 -12.27
CA ALA A 188 -17.41 9.79 -11.61
C ALA A 188 -17.88 8.74 -12.63
N ARG A 189 -18.42 9.19 -13.78
CA ARG A 189 -18.86 8.29 -14.84
C ARG A 189 -17.69 7.50 -15.45
N ALA A 190 -16.61 8.20 -15.80
CA ALA A 190 -15.44 7.58 -16.39
C ALA A 190 -14.81 6.58 -15.42
N PHE A 191 -14.62 6.95 -14.15
CA PHE A 191 -14.01 6.08 -13.15
C PHE A 191 -14.86 4.83 -12.87
N TYR A 192 -16.18 5.00 -12.75
CA TYR A 192 -17.09 3.87 -12.58
C TYR A 192 -17.01 2.87 -13.75
N ALA A 193 -16.81 3.36 -14.98
CA ALA A 193 -16.63 2.52 -16.16
C ALA A 193 -15.26 1.86 -16.22
N SER A 194 -14.20 2.57 -15.79
CA SER A 194 -12.81 2.12 -15.92
C SER A 194 -12.35 1.17 -14.80
N LEU A 195 -12.97 1.21 -13.62
CA LEU A 195 -12.51 0.46 -12.44
C LEU A 195 -12.79 -1.06 -12.46
N PRO A 196 -13.98 -1.56 -12.88
CA PRO A 196 -14.26 -3.00 -12.86
C PRO A 196 -13.24 -3.83 -13.67
N ASP A 197 -12.87 -5.01 -13.17
CA ASP A 197 -12.05 -6.01 -13.87
C ASP A 197 -12.42 -7.43 -13.41
N ALA A 198 -11.60 -8.43 -13.75
CA ALA A 198 -11.83 -9.82 -13.35
C ALA A 198 -11.84 -10.05 -11.82
N THR A 199 -11.23 -9.15 -11.06
CA THR A 199 -10.98 -9.23 -9.61
C THR A 199 -11.66 -8.12 -8.80
N ASN A 200 -12.31 -7.16 -9.47
CA ASN A 200 -12.89 -5.98 -8.86
C ASN A 200 -14.27 -5.69 -9.47
N SER A 201 -15.28 -5.55 -8.62
CA SER A 201 -16.65 -5.18 -8.97
C SER A 201 -16.99 -3.85 -8.31
N VAL A 202 -17.74 -2.99 -9.01
CA VAL A 202 -18.13 -1.67 -8.49
C VAL A 202 -19.62 -1.63 -8.24
N GLN A 203 -20.01 -1.07 -7.11
CA GLN A 203 -21.40 -0.90 -6.69
C GLN A 203 -21.64 0.53 -6.21
N THR A 204 -22.90 0.96 -6.28
CA THR A 204 -23.36 2.29 -5.85
C THR A 204 -23.97 2.30 -4.45
N GLN A 205 -23.94 1.16 -3.75
CA GLN A 205 -24.43 1.02 -2.38
C GLN A 205 -23.26 0.63 -1.46
N PRO A 206 -23.17 1.20 -0.25
CA PRO A 206 -22.10 0.87 0.69
C PRO A 206 -22.24 -0.53 1.28
N LYS A 207 -23.46 -1.08 1.31
CA LYS A 207 -23.74 -2.37 1.98
C LYS A 207 -22.94 -3.50 1.34
N GLY A 208 -22.15 -4.19 2.16
CA GLY A 208 -21.35 -5.34 1.74
C GLY A 208 -20.12 -4.99 0.89
N ALA A 209 -19.73 -3.71 0.83
CA ALA A 209 -18.49 -3.32 0.18
C ALA A 209 -17.28 -3.73 1.02
N ASP A 210 -16.25 -4.22 0.35
CA ASP A 210 -14.93 -4.51 0.94
C ASP A 210 -14.06 -3.26 0.95
N PHE A 211 -14.32 -2.32 0.04
CA PHE A 211 -13.66 -1.02 0.00
C PHE A 211 -14.64 0.09 -0.35
N THR A 212 -14.37 1.30 0.13
CA THR A 212 -15.03 2.53 -0.33
C THR A 212 -14.02 3.40 -1.08
N VAL A 213 -14.37 3.87 -2.27
CA VAL A 213 -13.55 4.80 -3.04
C VAL A 213 -14.23 6.15 -3.15
N ARG A 214 -13.46 7.23 -3.00
CA ARG A 214 -13.89 8.62 -3.18
C ARG A 214 -12.86 9.43 -3.95
N GLY A 215 -13.30 10.20 -4.94
CA GLY A 215 -12.48 11.20 -5.61
C GLY A 215 -12.67 12.59 -5.00
N VAL A 216 -11.58 13.32 -4.80
CA VAL A 216 -11.57 14.72 -4.37
C VAL A 216 -10.71 15.51 -5.34
N VAL A 217 -11.28 16.56 -5.94
CA VAL A 217 -10.55 17.47 -6.83
C VAL A 217 -10.31 18.79 -6.12
N LYS A 218 -9.10 19.32 -6.26
CA LYS A 218 -8.73 20.68 -5.84
C LYS A 218 -8.09 21.39 -7.01
N LEU A 219 -8.42 22.67 -7.12
CA LEU A 219 -7.83 23.59 -8.09
C LEU A 219 -7.23 24.77 -7.33
N ALA A 220 -6.00 25.14 -7.67
CA ALA A 220 -5.34 26.33 -7.16
C ALA A 220 -4.78 27.15 -8.34
N ASP A 221 -4.74 28.46 -8.18
CA ASP A 221 -4.06 29.30 -9.16
C ASP A 221 -2.56 28.97 -9.17
N GLY A 222 -2.02 28.85 -10.37
CA GLY A 222 -0.62 28.53 -10.59
C GLY A 222 0.20 29.73 -11.06
N GLY A 223 1.42 29.43 -11.49
CA GLY A 223 2.29 30.40 -12.13
C GLY A 223 1.91 30.60 -13.60
N SER A 224 2.90 30.42 -14.48
CA SER A 224 2.70 30.52 -15.92
C SER A 224 3.08 29.21 -16.61
N LEU A 225 2.22 28.75 -17.52
CA LEU A 225 2.49 27.63 -18.42
C LEU A 225 2.53 28.19 -19.85
N ASP A 226 3.66 28.02 -20.54
CA ASP A 226 3.91 28.57 -21.88
C ASP A 226 3.62 30.08 -22.03
N GLY A 227 3.93 30.85 -20.98
CA GLY A 227 3.70 32.30 -20.95
C GLY A 227 2.24 32.71 -20.73
N LYS A 228 1.35 31.77 -20.42
CA LYS A 228 -0.08 32.01 -20.11
C LYS A 228 -0.38 31.69 -18.63
N PRO A 229 -1.45 32.25 -18.03
CA PRO A 229 -1.88 31.86 -16.70
C PRO A 229 -2.17 30.35 -16.62
N SER A 230 -1.74 29.73 -15.52
CA SER A 230 -1.92 28.31 -15.26
C SER A 230 -2.68 28.06 -13.97
N GLN A 231 -3.22 26.86 -13.82
CA GLN A 231 -3.81 26.36 -12.59
C GLN A 231 -3.20 25.00 -12.24
N HIS A 232 -3.01 24.75 -10.96
CA HIS A 232 -2.59 23.47 -10.41
C HIS A 232 -3.84 22.65 -10.07
N ILE A 233 -4.02 21.51 -10.73
CA ILE A 233 -5.06 20.55 -10.41
C ILE A 233 -4.49 19.39 -9.60
N GLU A 234 -5.16 19.05 -8.50
CA GLU A 234 -4.92 17.85 -7.70
C GLU A 234 -6.19 16.99 -7.71
N ILE A 235 -6.08 15.73 -8.13
CA ILE A 235 -7.16 14.74 -8.04
C ILE A 235 -6.69 13.64 -7.10
N ALA A 236 -7.31 13.53 -5.93
CA ALA A 236 -7.00 12.53 -4.92
C ALA A 236 -8.12 11.47 -4.83
N TRP A 237 -7.76 10.21 -5.08
CA TRP A 237 -8.64 9.05 -4.97
C TRP A 237 -8.30 8.29 -3.70
N HIS A 238 -9.16 8.38 -2.71
CA HIS A 238 -8.99 7.69 -1.42
C HIS A 238 -9.66 6.33 -1.46
N VAL A 239 -8.93 5.28 -1.07
CA VAL A 239 -9.44 3.92 -0.90
C VAL A 239 -9.53 3.66 0.60
N LEU A 240 -10.74 3.36 1.08
CA LEU A 240 -11.02 3.12 2.49
C LEU A 240 -11.44 1.67 2.70
N THR A 241 -11.06 1.09 3.83
CA THR A 241 -11.52 -0.21 4.33
C THR A 241 -12.96 -0.10 4.86
N PRO A 242 -13.65 -1.23 5.17
CA PRO A 242 -15.03 -1.20 5.68
C PRO A 242 -15.17 -0.51 7.05
N ASP A 243 -14.10 -0.50 7.85
CA ASP A 243 -14.01 0.23 9.13
C ASP A 243 -13.64 1.71 8.96
N GLY A 244 -13.53 2.19 7.71
CA GLY A 244 -13.29 3.60 7.38
C GLY A 244 -11.84 4.05 7.49
N LYS A 245 -10.88 3.13 7.65
CA LYS A 245 -9.45 3.44 7.62
C LYS A 245 -8.97 3.59 6.18
N GLU A 246 -8.02 4.47 5.94
CA GLU A 246 -7.43 4.64 4.62
C GLU A 246 -6.54 3.45 4.28
N ALA A 247 -6.90 2.67 3.27
CA ALA A 247 -6.09 1.57 2.73
C ALA A 247 -4.96 2.10 1.82
N GLY A 248 -5.18 3.27 1.23
CA GLY A 248 -4.22 3.99 0.41
C GLY A 248 -4.90 5.11 -0.39
N ALA A 249 -4.11 5.90 -1.09
CA ALA A 249 -4.60 6.95 -1.98
C ALA A 249 -3.80 7.00 -3.29
N ALA A 250 -4.48 7.37 -4.38
CA ALA A 250 -3.85 7.69 -5.65
C ALA A 250 -4.06 9.18 -5.94
N THR A 251 -2.97 9.93 -6.07
CA THR A 251 -3.01 11.38 -6.31
C THR A 251 -2.43 11.70 -7.68
N GLN A 252 -3.16 12.50 -8.46
CA GLN A 252 -2.73 13.02 -9.76
C GLN A 252 -2.57 14.54 -9.63
N LEU A 253 -1.46 15.08 -10.13
CA LEU A 253 -1.07 16.49 -9.96
C LEU A 253 -0.61 17.03 -11.31
N HIS A 254 -1.28 18.04 -11.84
CA HIS A 254 -0.94 18.63 -13.14
C HIS A 254 -1.09 20.14 -13.18
N ASP A 255 -0.29 20.75 -14.05
CA ASP A 255 -0.45 22.15 -14.43
C ASP A 255 -1.29 22.20 -15.69
N ILE A 256 -2.37 22.97 -15.66
CA ILE A 256 -3.29 23.14 -16.78
C ILE A 256 -3.37 24.62 -17.16
N PRO A 257 -3.73 24.96 -18.40
CA PRO A 257 -4.11 26.32 -18.74
C PRO A 257 -5.26 26.77 -17.85
N ALA A 258 -5.19 28.00 -17.33
CA ALA A 258 -6.23 28.52 -16.45
C ALA A 258 -7.61 28.47 -17.14
N HIS A 259 -8.65 28.09 -16.39
CA HIS A 259 -10.04 27.98 -16.82
C HIS A 259 -10.32 26.92 -17.90
N SER A 260 -9.33 26.08 -18.25
CA SER A 260 -9.51 25.04 -19.27
C SER A 260 -10.47 23.92 -18.87
N LEU A 261 -10.74 23.76 -17.56
CA LEU A 261 -11.64 22.73 -17.01
C LEU A 261 -12.94 23.31 -16.42
N ASP A 262 -13.26 24.58 -16.70
CA ASP A 262 -14.48 25.23 -16.19
C ASP A 262 -15.75 24.76 -16.93
N GLY A 263 -15.58 24.05 -18.06
CA GLY A 263 -16.66 23.54 -18.91
C GLY A 263 -16.78 22.01 -18.85
N ALA A 264 -16.83 21.40 -20.04
CA ALA A 264 -16.93 19.95 -20.18
C ALA A 264 -15.55 19.29 -20.11
N TRP A 265 -15.40 18.30 -19.24
CA TRP A 265 -14.13 17.59 -19.08
C TRP A 265 -13.88 16.54 -20.15
N GLY A 266 -14.94 15.90 -20.68
CA GLY A 266 -14.85 14.98 -21.82
C GLY A 266 -13.72 13.94 -21.70
N ASP A 267 -12.84 13.91 -22.70
CA ASP A 267 -11.72 12.97 -22.80
C ASP A 267 -10.71 13.11 -21.63
N THR A 268 -10.54 14.32 -21.11
CA THR A 268 -9.70 14.60 -19.94
C THR A 268 -10.16 13.79 -18.72
N ALA A 269 -11.47 13.72 -18.50
CA ALA A 269 -12.02 12.90 -17.41
C ALA A 269 -11.80 11.40 -17.66
N SER A 270 -11.88 10.95 -18.91
CA SER A 270 -11.67 9.54 -19.27
C SER A 270 -10.23 9.10 -18.99
N MET A 271 -9.26 9.89 -19.43
CA MET A 271 -7.84 9.61 -19.19
C MET A 271 -7.48 9.65 -17.70
N ALA A 272 -7.90 10.69 -16.98
CA ALA A 272 -7.63 10.81 -15.55
C ALA A 272 -8.25 9.65 -14.76
N ALA A 273 -9.47 9.23 -15.14
CA ALA A 273 -10.14 8.11 -14.52
C ALA A 273 -9.48 6.74 -14.80
N GLU A 274 -8.95 6.53 -16.01
CA GLU A 274 -8.24 5.29 -16.37
C GLU A 274 -6.95 5.11 -15.57
N GLU A 275 -6.13 6.15 -15.47
CA GLU A 275 -4.92 6.14 -14.64
C GLU A 275 -5.28 5.86 -13.16
N ALA A 276 -6.28 6.58 -12.64
CA ALA A 276 -6.76 6.41 -11.28
C ALA A 276 -7.29 4.99 -11.02
N ALA A 277 -8.03 4.41 -11.96
CA ALA A 277 -8.55 3.05 -11.86
C ALA A 277 -7.40 2.04 -11.77
N GLY A 278 -6.33 2.21 -12.56
CA GLY A 278 -5.12 1.39 -12.46
C GLY A 278 -4.48 1.47 -11.07
N ALA A 279 -4.30 2.68 -10.54
CA ALA A 279 -3.71 2.87 -9.21
C ALA A 279 -4.58 2.28 -8.08
N VAL A 280 -5.91 2.48 -8.14
CA VAL A 280 -6.84 1.91 -7.16
C VAL A 280 -6.86 0.38 -7.20
N ARG A 281 -6.78 -0.23 -8.39
CA ARG A 281 -6.65 -1.70 -8.51
C ARG A 281 -5.39 -2.21 -7.81
N THR A 282 -4.26 -1.53 -7.98
CA THR A 282 -3.02 -1.89 -7.28
C THR A 282 -3.18 -1.82 -5.76
N ILE A 283 -3.80 -0.77 -5.24
CA ILE A 283 -4.08 -0.62 -3.80
C ILE A 283 -4.94 -1.80 -3.31
N VAL A 284 -6.03 -2.09 -4.02
CA VAL A 284 -6.93 -3.20 -3.67
C VAL A 284 -6.23 -4.56 -3.76
N THR A 285 -5.41 -4.78 -4.79
CA THR A 285 -4.66 -6.03 -4.97
C THR A 285 -3.67 -6.24 -3.82
N ASN A 286 -2.87 -5.23 -3.48
CA ASN A 286 -1.94 -5.29 -2.36
C ASN A 286 -2.66 -5.56 -1.03
N TYR A 287 -3.79 -4.90 -0.81
CA TYR A 287 -4.60 -5.11 0.39
C TYR A 287 -5.30 -6.48 0.42
N SER A 288 -5.61 -7.03 -0.76
CA SER A 288 -6.24 -8.35 -0.93
C SER A 288 -5.27 -9.53 -0.86
N GLY A 289 -3.97 -9.27 -0.65
CA GLY A 289 -2.92 -10.27 -0.48
C GLY A 289 -2.72 -11.25 -1.64
N ARG A 290 -3.38 -11.03 -2.79
CA ARG A 290 -3.42 -11.91 -3.98
C ARG A 290 -2.04 -12.30 -4.52
N ASP A 291 -1.05 -11.44 -4.32
CA ASP A 291 0.31 -11.61 -4.85
C ASP A 291 1.31 -12.14 -3.81
N HIS A 292 0.88 -12.42 -2.58
CA HIS A 292 1.78 -12.94 -1.55
C HIS A 292 1.91 -14.48 -1.62
N THR A 293 3.15 -14.96 -1.55
CA THR A 293 3.43 -16.41 -1.51
C THR A 293 3.17 -16.97 -0.11
N PRO A 294 2.33 -18.01 0.04
CA PRO A 294 2.08 -18.65 1.33
C PRO A 294 3.33 -19.29 1.91
N LEU A 295 3.40 -19.41 3.24
CA LEU A 295 4.43 -20.23 3.87
C LEU A 295 4.35 -21.68 3.34
N PRO A 296 5.50 -22.34 3.09
CA PRO A 296 5.50 -23.74 2.72
C PRO A 296 4.86 -24.57 3.83
N VAL A 297 4.02 -25.54 3.45
CA VAL A 297 3.43 -26.48 4.40
C VAL A 297 4.53 -27.26 5.12
N THR A 298 4.72 -26.99 6.41
CA THR A 298 5.55 -27.84 7.26
C THR A 298 4.84 -29.18 7.39
N ASN A 299 5.22 -30.15 6.56
CA ASN A 299 4.80 -31.54 6.75
C ASN A 299 5.32 -31.99 8.12
N ALA A 300 4.43 -32.02 9.11
CA ALA A 300 4.68 -32.64 10.39
C ALA A 300 5.07 -34.09 10.13
N THR A 301 6.36 -34.37 10.28
CA THR A 301 6.92 -35.71 10.22
C THR A 301 6.21 -36.54 11.30
N LYS A 302 5.25 -37.38 10.87
CA LYS A 302 4.78 -38.51 11.68
C LYS A 302 5.98 -39.41 11.93
N SER A 303 6.63 -39.27 13.09
CA SER A 303 7.45 -40.36 13.61
C SER A 303 6.50 -41.37 14.27
N LYS A 304 6.50 -42.57 13.70
CA LYS A 304 6.25 -43.80 14.46
C LYS A 304 7.30 -43.97 15.56
#